data_AF-A0A317KJX0-F1
#
_entry.id   AF-A0A317KJX0-F1
#
_cell.length_a   1.000
_cell.length_b   1.000
_cell.length_c   1.000
_cell.angle_alpha   90.00
_cell.angle_beta   90.00
_cell.angle_gamma   90.00
#
_symmetry.space_group_name_H-M   'P 1'
#
loop_
_entity.id
_entity.type
_entity.pdbx_description
1 polymer ?
#
loop_
_entity_poly.entity_id
_entity_poly.type
_entity_poly.pdbx_seq_one_letter_code
_entity_poly.pdbx_strand_id
1 'polypeptide(L)'
;MLISRASRAATLAACATFLLATSACGTDQPEEATTHQVRLYGTDGNMLNSYPAELKERANLVDGMKGTTPLTPLPEDFKNRLRTVDPKLGDFLYSAEAYDAVVISALAAQLAGTTDPAAIAKQIVGVTNGGQRCEDPASCLALARDGQDVEYRSVSLTRAGFTDAGEPATASYATLHFDGQQLNDGKTEFVGAGDESAASSKAPPKPKKQRGKAKDAPLVLGGLLPKTGDLALANPPIAAGAALALKEINAAGGVLGEPVTWIDGDDGTNPEIAKATVASHVEAGVHVIIGAGGSGISRAVLPEVVKAGKVMISPSNTDASLTEVDDNGLYFRTAPPDSLQGRALADVILRDGPRKIALVARKDSYGEGLQGNVREELERAGFGSDRVKLLTYDPPEDAKAAPVDFTDGAKEIKDFGAEAVLIIGFAESAQVIRALADAGVQIRH
;
A
#
# COMPACT_ATOMS: atom_id res chain seq x y z
N MET A 1 -35.42 -44.41 69.56
CA MET A 1 -35.69 -44.82 68.16
C MET A 1 -34.37 -45.34 67.60
N LEU A 2 -34.01 -46.64 67.58
CA LEU A 2 -34.64 -47.81 66.93
C LEU A 2 -35.09 -47.42 65.50
N ILE A 3 -34.63 -47.95 64.36
CA ILE A 3 -34.12 -49.29 64.00
C ILE A 3 -33.58 -49.23 62.54
N SER A 4 -32.41 -49.84 62.29
CA SER A 4 -32.01 -50.74 61.17
C SER A 4 -32.12 -50.32 59.68
N ARG A 5 -31.34 -50.85 58.72
CA ARG A 5 -30.94 -52.26 58.54
C ARG A 5 -29.84 -52.43 57.47
N ALA A 6 -28.89 -53.32 57.77
CA ALA A 6 -28.24 -54.35 56.93
C ALA A 6 -27.68 -53.97 55.53
N SER A 7 -26.37 -54.03 55.29
CA SER A 7 -25.51 -55.23 55.09
C SER A 7 -25.72 -55.96 53.77
N ARG A 8 -24.68 -55.98 52.93
CA ARG A 8 -24.16 -57.20 52.28
C ARG A 8 -22.69 -56.99 51.89
N ALA A 9 -21.84 -57.78 52.53
CA ALA A 9 -20.43 -57.94 52.22
C ALA A 9 -20.20 -59.22 51.39
N ALA A 10 -18.96 -59.35 50.91
CA ALA A 10 -18.31 -60.51 50.28
C ALA A 10 -18.54 -60.61 48.75
N THR A 11 -17.53 -60.86 47.91
CA THR A 11 -16.35 -61.70 48.14
C THR A 11 -15.22 -61.35 47.16
N LEU A 12 -13.97 -61.45 47.63
CA LEU A 12 -12.75 -61.47 46.82
C LEU A 12 -12.76 -62.63 45.80
N ALA A 13 -12.17 -62.40 44.62
CA ALA A 13 -11.31 -63.38 43.96
C ALA A 13 -10.25 -62.65 43.11
N ALA A 14 -9.02 -62.68 43.60
CA ALA A 14 -7.84 -62.39 42.81
C ALA A 14 -7.55 -63.58 41.88
N CYS A 15 -7.12 -63.32 40.65
CA CYS A 15 -6.19 -64.19 39.93
C CYS A 15 -5.47 -63.38 38.85
N ALA A 16 -4.15 -63.41 38.93
CA ALA A 16 -3.22 -62.73 38.07
C ALA A 16 -2.96 -63.51 36.77
N THR A 17 -2.53 -62.74 35.75
CA THR A 17 -1.60 -63.09 34.66
C THR A 17 -1.96 -64.21 33.68
N PHE A 18 -2.09 -63.83 32.41
CA PHE A 18 -1.25 -64.39 31.34
C PHE A 18 -1.02 -63.36 30.23
N LEU A 19 0.26 -63.01 30.03
CA LEU A 19 0.80 -62.35 28.84
C LEU A 19 0.75 -63.32 27.66
N LEU A 20 0.21 -62.90 26.52
CA LEU A 20 0.60 -63.44 25.21
C LEU A 20 0.67 -62.29 24.21
N ALA A 21 1.90 -62.01 23.79
CA ALA A 21 2.21 -61.17 22.65
C ALA A 21 1.71 -61.84 21.37
N THR A 22 0.97 -61.10 20.55
CA THR A 22 0.76 -61.44 19.14
C THR A 22 1.42 -60.37 18.29
N SER A 23 2.61 -60.72 17.80
CA SER A 23 3.18 -60.16 16.58
C SER A 23 2.21 -60.44 15.43
N ALA A 24 1.67 -59.39 14.82
CA ALA A 24 1.02 -59.48 13.52
C ALA A 24 1.44 -58.27 12.69
N CYS A 25 2.08 -58.55 11.56
CA CYS A 25 2.52 -57.60 10.55
C CYS A 25 1.35 -56.72 10.12
N GLY A 26 1.36 -55.46 10.54
CA GLY A 26 0.51 -54.42 9.99
C GLY A 26 1.24 -53.77 8.83
N THR A 27 0.71 -53.97 7.63
CA THR A 27 1.10 -53.34 6.38
C THR A 27 1.41 -51.86 6.56
N ASP A 28 2.54 -51.39 6.01
CA ASP A 28 2.83 -49.98 5.76
C ASP A 28 1.66 -49.37 4.98
N GLN A 29 0.70 -48.80 5.69
CA GLN A 29 -0.13 -47.75 5.15
C GLN A 29 0.83 -46.57 4.97
N PRO A 30 0.98 -46.00 3.77
CA PRO A 30 1.64 -44.71 3.67
C PRO A 30 0.90 -43.78 4.63
N GLU A 31 1.63 -43.09 5.50
CA GLU A 31 1.09 -41.90 6.16
C GLU A 31 0.34 -41.14 5.05
N GLU A 32 -0.97 -40.94 5.22
CA GLU A 32 -1.69 -39.96 4.43
C GLU A 32 -0.83 -38.70 4.52
N ALA A 33 -0.14 -38.37 3.43
CA ALA A 33 0.63 -37.16 3.35
C ALA A 33 -0.38 -36.06 3.66
N THR A 34 -0.31 -35.50 4.87
CA THR A 34 -1.15 -34.36 5.24
C THR A 34 -0.84 -33.34 4.17
N THR A 35 -1.76 -33.13 3.24
CA THR A 35 -1.56 -32.24 2.12
C THR A 35 -1.47 -30.85 2.72
N HIS A 36 -0.24 -30.39 2.97
CA HIS A 36 0.01 -29.11 3.59
C HIS A 36 -0.48 -28.04 2.60
N GLN A 37 -1.65 -27.46 2.92
CA GLN A 37 -2.21 -26.38 2.13
C GLN A 37 -1.51 -25.08 2.49
N VAL A 38 -1.16 -24.31 1.47
CA VAL A 38 -0.52 -23.00 1.58
C VAL A 38 -1.59 -21.92 1.58
N ARG A 39 -1.49 -20.99 2.53
CA ARG A 39 -2.25 -19.74 2.48
C ARG A 39 -1.45 -18.68 1.71
N LEU A 40 -2.11 -18.00 0.78
CA LEU A 40 -1.53 -16.89 0.04
C LEU A 40 -1.78 -15.57 0.76
N TYR A 41 -0.74 -14.74 0.77
CA TYR A 41 -0.80 -13.37 1.26
C TYR A 41 -0.29 -12.41 0.18
N GLY A 42 -0.88 -11.23 0.14
CA GLY A 42 -0.58 -10.18 -0.82
C GLY A 42 -0.36 -8.81 -0.20
N THR A 43 -0.13 -7.87 -1.10
CA THR A 43 0.15 -6.45 -0.82
C THR A 43 -0.73 -5.58 -1.70
N ASP A 44 -0.68 -4.27 -1.52
CA ASP A 44 -1.43 -3.27 -2.29
C ASP A 44 -1.29 -3.46 -3.81
N GLY A 45 -0.14 -3.93 -4.28
CA GLY A 45 0.10 -4.24 -5.68
C GLY A 45 -0.74 -5.38 -6.29
N ASN A 46 -1.31 -6.26 -5.47
CA ASN A 46 -2.07 -7.43 -5.92
C ASN A 46 -3.37 -7.70 -5.12
N MET A 47 -3.78 -6.77 -4.25
CA MET A 47 -5.05 -6.81 -3.52
C MET A 47 -6.08 -5.84 -4.13
N LEU A 48 -6.51 -6.12 -5.36
CA LEU A 48 -7.44 -5.32 -6.16
C LEU A 48 -8.52 -6.22 -6.80
N ASN A 49 -9.75 -5.74 -7.00
CA ASN A 49 -10.79 -6.54 -7.69
C ASN A 49 -10.47 -6.83 -9.16
N SER A 50 -9.59 -6.02 -9.77
CA SER A 50 -9.08 -6.25 -11.12
C SER A 50 -7.99 -7.32 -11.20
N TYR A 51 -7.27 -7.60 -10.11
CA TYR A 51 -6.12 -8.51 -10.09
C TYR A 51 -6.43 -9.96 -10.52
N PRO A 52 -7.57 -10.59 -10.15
CA PRO A 52 -7.87 -11.96 -10.58
C PRO A 52 -7.88 -12.16 -12.10
N ALA A 53 -8.11 -11.11 -12.89
CA ALA A 53 -8.05 -11.18 -14.35
C ALA A 53 -6.64 -11.53 -14.87
N GLU A 54 -5.58 -11.17 -14.13
CA GLU A 54 -4.19 -11.48 -14.48
C GLU A 54 -3.88 -12.98 -14.42
N LEU A 55 -4.67 -13.73 -13.65
CA LEU A 55 -4.59 -15.19 -13.55
C LEU A 55 -5.37 -15.92 -14.65
N LYS A 56 -6.10 -15.19 -15.50
CA LYS A 56 -6.84 -15.71 -16.66
C LYS A 56 -7.78 -16.85 -16.25
N GLU A 57 -7.63 -18.02 -16.89
CA GLU A 57 -8.43 -19.22 -16.61
C GLU A 57 -8.26 -19.78 -15.18
N ARG A 58 -7.27 -19.28 -14.43
CA ARG A 58 -6.96 -19.70 -13.06
C ARG A 58 -7.26 -18.63 -12.01
N ALA A 59 -8.22 -17.74 -12.29
CA ALA A 59 -8.63 -16.67 -11.37
C ALA A 59 -9.01 -17.18 -9.96
N ASN A 60 -9.55 -18.40 -9.84
CA ASN A 60 -9.86 -19.02 -8.56
C ASN A 60 -8.63 -19.25 -7.65
N LEU A 61 -7.40 -19.14 -8.16
CA LEU A 61 -6.19 -19.30 -7.35
C LEU A 61 -6.04 -18.23 -6.26
N VAL A 62 -6.71 -17.08 -6.39
CA VAL A 62 -6.74 -16.06 -5.33
C VAL A 62 -7.82 -16.31 -4.29
N ASP A 63 -8.74 -17.26 -4.47
CA ASP A 63 -9.76 -17.51 -3.47
C ASP A 63 -9.08 -17.89 -2.15
N GLY A 64 -9.47 -17.23 -1.04
CA GLY A 64 -8.86 -17.40 0.27
C GLY A 64 -7.59 -16.56 0.52
N MET A 65 -7.04 -15.92 -0.51
CA MET A 65 -5.89 -15.03 -0.39
C MET A 65 -6.24 -13.81 0.47
N LYS A 66 -5.34 -13.48 1.40
CA LYS A 66 -5.43 -12.32 2.28
C LYS A 66 -4.35 -11.31 1.91
N GLY A 67 -4.43 -10.08 2.40
CA GLY A 67 -3.34 -9.14 2.19
C GLY A 67 -3.59 -7.81 2.85
N THR A 68 -2.64 -6.90 2.71
CA THR A 68 -2.77 -5.55 3.26
C THR A 68 -2.59 -4.50 2.19
N THR A 69 -3.25 -3.37 2.36
CA THR A 69 -3.05 -2.17 1.54
C THR A 69 -3.14 -0.91 2.40
N PRO A 70 -2.37 0.16 2.12
CA PRO A 70 -2.67 1.48 2.65
C PRO A 70 -4.09 1.89 2.25
N LEU A 71 -4.97 1.98 3.24
CA LEU A 71 -6.35 2.39 3.01
C LEU A 71 -6.97 2.85 4.32
N THR A 72 -7.36 4.11 4.35
CA THR A 72 -8.31 4.63 5.34
C THR A 72 -9.73 4.25 4.93
N PRO A 73 -10.64 3.94 5.87
CA PRO A 73 -12.05 3.76 5.54
C PRO A 73 -12.59 4.94 4.75
N LEU A 74 -12.91 4.71 3.47
CA LEU A 74 -13.35 5.77 2.58
C LEU A 74 -14.83 6.07 2.79
N PRO A 75 -15.21 7.35 3.05
CA PRO A 75 -16.61 7.75 3.11
C PRO A 75 -17.34 7.45 1.79
N GLU A 76 -18.60 7.03 1.87
CA GLU A 76 -19.40 6.74 0.67
C GLU A 76 -19.62 7.98 -0.21
N ASP A 77 -19.69 9.19 0.38
CA ASP A 77 -19.77 10.42 -0.41
C ASP A 77 -18.51 10.64 -1.25
N PHE A 78 -17.33 10.31 -0.72
CA PHE A 78 -16.06 10.41 -1.44
C PHE A 78 -16.02 9.41 -2.60
N LYS A 79 -16.40 8.14 -2.36
CA LYS A 79 -16.53 7.14 -3.43
C LYS A 79 -17.51 7.58 -4.51
N ASN A 80 -18.65 8.17 -4.13
CA ASN A 80 -19.63 8.69 -5.08
C ASN A 80 -19.09 9.87 -5.88
N ARG A 81 -18.33 10.77 -5.26
CA ARG A 81 -17.66 11.89 -5.94
C ARG A 81 -16.64 11.39 -6.95
N LEU A 82 -15.83 10.38 -6.61
CA LEU A 82 -14.92 9.73 -7.55
C LEU A 82 -15.67 9.13 -8.74
N ARG A 83 -16.83 8.49 -8.51
CA ARG A 83 -17.67 7.97 -9.60
C ARG A 83 -18.29 9.05 -10.50
N THR A 84 -18.29 10.32 -10.09
CA THR A 84 -18.63 11.44 -11.01
C THR A 84 -17.50 11.75 -12.00
N VAL A 85 -16.28 11.32 -11.72
CA VAL A 85 -15.11 11.43 -12.59
C VAL A 85 -14.99 10.17 -13.45
N ASP A 86 -15.05 8.99 -12.82
CA ASP A 86 -15.07 7.70 -13.51
C ASP A 86 -16.24 6.83 -13.02
N PRO A 87 -17.37 6.80 -13.75
CA PRO A 87 -18.53 5.99 -13.39
C PRO A 87 -18.28 4.48 -13.34
N LYS A 88 -17.17 3.98 -13.92
CA LYS A 88 -16.82 2.56 -13.94
C LYS A 88 -15.85 2.16 -12.83
N LEU A 89 -15.48 3.10 -11.96
CA LEU A 89 -14.52 2.86 -10.91
C LEU A 89 -15.02 1.82 -9.90
N GLY A 90 -14.35 0.67 -9.87
CA GLY A 90 -14.65 -0.47 -8.99
C GLY A 90 -13.74 -0.56 -7.76
N ASP A 91 -12.48 -0.16 -7.90
CA ASP A 91 -11.47 -0.14 -6.84
C ASP A 91 -11.15 1.31 -6.43
N PHE A 92 -10.60 1.50 -5.23
CA PHE A 92 -10.34 2.84 -4.67
C PHE A 92 -8.91 3.02 -4.13
N LEU A 93 -8.01 2.08 -4.43
CA LEU A 93 -6.62 2.09 -4.00
C LEU A 93 -5.94 3.43 -4.33
N TYR A 94 -5.30 4.06 -3.35
CA TYR A 94 -4.57 5.33 -3.48
C TYR A 94 -5.36 6.54 -4.02
N SER A 95 -6.69 6.43 -4.15
CA SER A 95 -7.53 7.52 -4.66
C SER A 95 -7.60 8.71 -3.69
N ALA A 96 -7.61 8.43 -2.39
CA ALA A 96 -7.61 9.45 -1.34
C ALA A 96 -6.26 10.15 -1.24
N GLU A 97 -5.18 9.39 -1.34
CA GLU A 97 -3.80 9.85 -1.31
C GLU A 97 -3.49 10.73 -2.53
N ALA A 98 -3.96 10.35 -3.72
CA ALA A 98 -3.86 11.15 -4.94
C ALA A 98 -4.68 12.45 -4.87
N TYR A 99 -5.89 12.37 -4.33
CA TYR A 99 -6.71 13.54 -4.08
C TYR A 99 -6.00 14.52 -3.12
N ASP A 100 -5.53 14.02 -1.97
CA ASP A 100 -4.87 14.84 -0.96
C ASP A 100 -3.53 15.41 -1.47
N ALA A 101 -2.75 14.67 -2.28
CA ALA A 101 -1.49 15.16 -2.87
C ALA A 101 -1.71 16.40 -3.75
N VAL A 102 -2.78 16.39 -4.56
CA VAL A 102 -3.16 17.53 -5.41
C VAL A 102 -3.65 18.70 -4.56
N VAL A 103 -4.51 18.46 -3.55
CA VAL A 103 -5.03 19.51 -2.67
C VAL A 103 -3.91 20.16 -1.85
N ILE A 104 -3.02 19.38 -1.27
CA ILE A 104 -1.86 19.87 -0.50
C ILE A 104 -0.98 20.75 -1.37
N SER A 105 -0.68 20.32 -2.61
CA SER A 105 0.12 21.09 -3.56
C SER A 105 -0.52 22.45 -3.89
N ALA A 106 -1.84 22.46 -4.10
CA ALA A 106 -2.60 23.67 -4.37
C ALA A 106 -2.61 24.63 -3.17
N LEU A 107 -2.84 24.12 -1.96
CA LEU A 107 -2.84 24.91 -0.73
C LEU A 107 -1.45 25.47 -0.42
N ALA A 108 -0.40 24.67 -0.60
CA ALA A 108 0.98 25.11 -0.41
C ALA A 108 1.34 26.29 -1.33
N ALA A 109 0.99 26.21 -2.62
CA ALA A 109 1.16 27.33 -3.56
C ALA A 109 0.34 28.57 -3.18
N GLN A 110 -0.91 28.37 -2.73
CA GLN A 110 -1.76 29.46 -2.28
C GLN A 110 -1.18 30.19 -1.06
N LEU A 111 -0.70 29.45 -0.05
CA LEU A 111 -0.08 30.01 1.16
C LEU A 111 1.27 30.67 0.86
N ALA A 112 2.07 30.09 -0.04
CA ALA A 112 3.33 30.66 -0.50
C ALA A 112 3.12 31.99 -1.28
N GLY A 113 1.93 32.16 -1.89
CA GLY A 113 1.58 33.31 -2.72
C GLY A 113 2.34 33.35 -4.05
N THR A 114 2.85 32.21 -4.52
CA THR A 114 3.66 32.05 -5.73
C THR A 114 3.60 30.59 -6.21
N THR A 115 3.94 30.37 -7.47
CA THR A 115 4.12 29.03 -8.08
C THR A 115 5.57 28.54 -8.03
N ASP A 116 6.49 29.32 -7.47
CA ASP A 116 7.89 28.92 -7.26
C ASP A 116 7.96 27.60 -6.45
N PRO A 117 8.53 26.51 -7.00
CA PRO A 117 8.53 25.21 -6.34
C PRO A 117 9.23 25.19 -4.99
N ALA A 118 10.34 25.94 -4.83
CA ALA A 118 11.06 25.98 -3.56
C ALA A 118 10.27 26.71 -2.46
N ALA A 119 9.45 27.70 -2.83
CA ALA A 119 8.52 28.34 -1.92
C ALA A 119 7.31 27.44 -1.58
N ILE A 120 6.80 26.69 -2.57
CA ILE A 120 5.74 25.69 -2.37
C ILE A 120 6.20 24.62 -1.39
N ALA A 121 7.38 24.02 -1.62
CA ALA A 121 7.92 22.94 -0.81
C ALA A 121 7.95 23.27 0.70
N LYS A 122 8.37 24.50 1.03
CA LYS A 122 8.44 24.98 2.43
C LYS A 122 7.09 25.08 3.12
N GLN A 123 5.98 25.09 2.36
CA GLN A 123 4.63 25.14 2.91
C GLN A 123 4.00 23.75 3.08
N ILE A 124 4.46 22.73 2.34
CA ILE A 124 3.75 21.43 2.26
C ILE A 124 3.55 20.78 3.64
N VAL A 125 4.59 20.72 4.47
CA VAL A 125 4.46 20.16 5.83
C VAL A 125 3.49 21.00 6.67
N GLY A 126 3.53 22.33 6.54
CA GLY A 126 2.65 23.26 7.26
C GLY A 126 1.18 23.19 6.84
N VAL A 127 0.88 22.86 5.58
CA VAL A 127 -0.51 22.69 5.10
C VAL A 127 -1.27 21.67 5.93
N THR A 128 -0.57 20.69 6.48
CA THR A 128 -1.17 19.60 7.26
C THR A 128 -0.94 19.76 8.76
N ASN A 129 -0.36 20.85 9.26
CA ASN A 129 0.01 20.97 10.67
C ASN A 129 -0.20 22.39 11.23
N GLY A 130 -0.64 22.50 12.49
CA GLY A 130 -0.50 23.75 13.28
C GLY A 130 -1.33 24.96 12.85
N GLY A 131 -2.31 24.80 11.95
CA GLY A 131 -3.18 25.87 11.45
C GLY A 131 -4.66 25.70 11.83
N GLN A 132 -5.54 26.49 11.19
CA GLN A 132 -6.98 26.32 11.34
C GLN A 132 -7.46 25.11 10.54
N ARG A 133 -8.13 24.17 11.22
CA ARG A 133 -8.65 22.95 10.59
C ARG A 133 -9.66 23.25 9.48
N CYS A 134 -9.49 22.55 8.36
CA CYS A 134 -10.40 22.56 7.21
C CYS A 134 -10.29 21.22 6.48
N GLU A 135 -11.34 20.82 5.75
CA GLU A 135 -11.45 19.44 5.25
C GLU A 135 -11.72 19.35 3.74
N ASP A 136 -12.26 20.41 3.12
CA ASP A 136 -12.56 20.45 1.69
C ASP A 136 -11.78 21.58 0.98
N PRO A 137 -11.54 21.46 -0.34
CA PRO A 137 -10.79 22.45 -1.09
C PRO A 137 -11.34 23.88 -0.99
N ALA A 138 -12.66 24.05 -0.95
CA ALA A 138 -13.26 25.38 -0.94
C ALA A 138 -13.05 26.08 0.40
N SER A 139 -13.30 25.40 1.53
CA SER A 139 -13.07 25.97 2.86
C SER A 139 -11.58 26.21 3.12
N CYS A 140 -10.70 25.27 2.74
CA CYS A 140 -9.26 25.43 2.92
C CYS A 140 -8.68 26.56 2.07
N LEU A 141 -9.07 26.68 0.80
CA LEU A 141 -8.62 27.77 -0.05
C LEU A 141 -9.12 29.13 0.46
N ALA A 142 -10.33 29.21 1.03
CA ALA A 142 -10.82 30.46 1.61
C ALA A 142 -9.91 30.96 2.75
N LEU A 143 -9.53 30.06 3.68
CA LEU A 143 -8.60 30.38 4.77
C LEU A 143 -7.21 30.78 4.25
N ALA A 144 -6.66 29.98 3.33
CA ALA A 144 -5.34 30.23 2.76
C ALA A 144 -5.28 31.57 2.01
N ARG A 145 -6.34 31.92 1.27
CA ARG A 145 -6.47 33.22 0.57
C ARG A 145 -6.48 34.40 1.53
N ASP A 146 -7.06 34.23 2.71
CA ASP A 146 -7.03 35.23 3.76
C ASP A 146 -5.68 35.35 4.49
N GLY A 147 -4.72 34.51 4.15
CA GLY A 147 -3.40 34.46 4.77
C GLY A 147 -3.43 33.83 6.15
N GLN A 148 -4.29 32.85 6.35
CA GLN A 148 -4.35 32.03 7.56
C GLN A 148 -3.69 30.68 7.28
N ASP A 149 -2.87 30.21 8.22
CA ASP A 149 -2.36 28.85 8.19
C ASP A 149 -3.52 27.87 8.31
N VAL A 150 -3.43 26.75 7.59
CA VAL A 150 -4.46 25.71 7.57
C VAL A 150 -3.92 24.42 8.16
N GLU A 151 -4.80 23.67 8.81
CA GLU A 151 -4.54 22.28 9.19
C GLU A 151 -5.47 21.40 8.34
N TYR A 152 -5.04 21.13 7.12
CA TYR A 152 -5.80 20.29 6.20
C TYR A 152 -5.90 18.85 6.74
N ARG A 153 -7.13 18.38 6.93
CA ARG A 153 -7.47 17.01 7.33
C ARG A 153 -8.55 16.51 6.38
N SER A 154 -8.26 15.48 5.63
CA SER A 154 -9.14 15.00 4.55
C SER A 154 -9.21 13.48 4.60
N VAL A 155 -9.29 12.83 3.44
CA VAL A 155 -9.67 11.44 3.32
C VAL A 155 -8.53 10.50 3.73
N SER A 156 -7.30 10.72 3.23
CA SER A 156 -6.15 9.89 3.63
C SER A 156 -5.51 10.40 4.93
N LEU A 157 -5.53 11.72 5.16
CA LEU A 157 -4.97 12.37 6.36
C LEU A 157 -6.04 12.72 7.39
N THR A 158 -6.44 11.73 8.20
CA THR A 158 -7.53 11.89 9.19
C THR A 158 -7.07 12.15 10.62
N ARG A 159 -5.99 11.49 11.06
CA ARG A 159 -5.53 11.50 12.46
C ARG A 159 -4.44 12.52 12.74
N ALA A 160 -3.38 12.51 11.94
CA ALA A 160 -2.24 13.42 12.05
C ALA A 160 -1.83 13.98 10.68
N GLY A 161 -1.03 15.04 10.70
CA GLY A 161 -0.43 15.63 9.50
C GLY A 161 0.86 14.94 9.10
N PHE A 162 1.67 15.66 8.31
CA PHE A 162 2.97 15.18 7.88
C PHE A 162 4.01 15.26 9.00
N THR A 163 4.94 14.32 8.99
CA THR A 163 6.21 14.39 9.72
C THR A 163 7.11 15.49 9.13
N ASP A 164 8.24 15.74 9.79
CA ASP A 164 9.28 16.63 9.26
C ASP A 164 9.86 16.18 7.91
N ALA A 165 9.75 14.88 7.58
CA ALA A 165 10.23 14.30 6.33
C ALA A 165 9.22 14.43 5.18
N GLY A 166 8.03 14.99 5.42
CA GLY A 166 7.06 15.23 4.34
C GLY A 166 6.19 14.03 3.97
N GLU A 167 5.89 13.16 4.94
CA GLU A 167 5.05 11.98 4.80
C GLU A 167 4.08 11.82 5.98
N PRO A 168 2.99 11.04 5.89
CA PRO A 168 2.01 10.91 6.97
C PRO A 168 2.63 10.36 8.27
N ALA A 169 2.38 11.03 9.40
CA ALA A 169 2.82 10.55 10.72
C ALA A 169 2.02 9.31 11.21
N THR A 170 0.80 9.16 10.68
CA THR A 170 -0.10 8.05 10.98
C THR A 170 -0.69 7.50 9.69
N ALA A 171 -1.01 6.22 9.69
CA ALA A 171 -1.59 5.51 8.57
C ALA A 171 -2.78 4.63 9.02
N SER A 172 -3.54 4.16 8.04
CA SER A 172 -4.51 3.07 8.18
C SER A 172 -4.23 2.03 7.11
N TYR A 173 -4.25 0.77 7.51
CA TYR A 173 -4.11 -0.37 6.61
C TYR A 173 -5.37 -1.21 6.63
N ALA A 174 -5.91 -1.51 5.45
CA ALA A 174 -6.97 -2.49 5.31
C ALA A 174 -6.36 -3.88 5.17
N THR A 175 -6.85 -4.84 5.96
CA THR A 175 -6.68 -6.27 5.70
C THR A 175 -7.80 -6.70 4.77
N LEU A 176 -7.44 -7.18 3.59
CA LEU A 176 -8.35 -7.55 2.51
C LEU A 176 -8.38 -9.06 2.32
N HIS A 177 -9.51 -9.57 1.85
CA HIS A 177 -9.75 -11.00 1.64
C HIS A 177 -10.43 -11.23 0.30
N PHE A 178 -9.85 -12.08 -0.54
CA PHE A 178 -10.52 -12.59 -1.73
C PHE A 178 -11.51 -13.72 -1.36
N ASP A 179 -12.72 -13.63 -1.90
CA ASP A 179 -13.80 -14.59 -1.75
C ASP A 179 -14.60 -14.64 -3.06
N GLY A 180 -14.54 -15.77 -3.78
CA GLY A 180 -15.17 -15.90 -5.09
C GLY A 180 -14.59 -14.90 -6.11
N GLN A 181 -13.27 -14.75 -6.15
CA GLN A 181 -12.50 -13.91 -7.07
C GLN A 181 -12.82 -12.42 -6.94
N GLN A 182 -13.33 -11.99 -5.80
CA GLN A 182 -13.61 -10.58 -5.49
C GLN A 182 -13.15 -10.28 -4.06
N LEU A 183 -12.77 -9.03 -3.81
CA LEU A 183 -12.50 -8.56 -2.47
C LEU A 183 -13.81 -8.49 -1.69
N ASN A 184 -13.83 -9.11 -0.52
CA ASN A 184 -15.00 -9.14 0.34
C ASN A 184 -14.96 -8.00 1.35
N ASP A 185 -15.66 -6.91 1.05
CA ASP A 185 -15.78 -5.73 1.92
C ASP A 185 -16.26 -6.07 3.35
N GLY A 186 -17.10 -7.11 3.50
CA GLY A 186 -17.59 -7.57 4.80
C GLY A 186 -16.54 -8.27 5.66
N LYS A 187 -15.39 -8.63 5.08
CA LYS A 187 -14.22 -9.20 5.76
C LYS A 187 -13.09 -8.18 5.91
N THR A 188 -13.26 -6.95 5.44
CA THR A 188 -12.23 -5.92 5.53
C THR A 188 -12.08 -5.43 6.96
N GLU A 189 -10.88 -5.55 7.51
CA GLU A 189 -10.50 -4.99 8.82
C GLU A 189 -9.55 -3.82 8.63
N PHE A 190 -9.68 -2.77 9.43
CA PHE A 190 -8.78 -1.62 9.39
C PHE A 190 -7.89 -1.58 10.64
N VAL A 191 -6.59 -1.37 10.42
CA VAL A 191 -5.59 -1.25 11.48
C VAL A 191 -4.90 0.09 11.34
N GLY A 192 -4.97 0.91 12.40
CA GLY A 192 -4.20 2.14 12.48
C GLY A 192 -2.72 1.86 12.78
N ALA A 193 -1.83 2.61 12.16
CA ALA A 193 -0.39 2.58 12.40
C ALA A 193 0.19 3.99 12.52
N GLY A 194 1.44 4.08 12.96
CA GLY A 194 2.15 5.33 13.18
C GLY A 194 1.83 5.99 14.53
N ASP A 195 2.39 7.18 14.73
CA ASP A 195 2.35 7.93 15.99
C ASP A 195 2.00 9.40 15.70
N GLU A 196 0.92 9.90 16.32
CA GLU A 196 0.49 11.29 16.16
C GLU A 196 1.54 12.27 16.69
N SER A 197 2.39 11.85 17.65
CA SER A 197 3.49 12.66 18.17
C SER A 197 4.63 12.87 17.17
N ALA A 198 4.69 12.06 16.10
CA ALA A 198 5.66 12.21 15.02
C ALA A 198 5.28 13.31 14.02
N ALA A 199 4.06 13.86 14.10
CA ALA A 199 3.64 14.98 13.27
C ALA A 199 4.53 16.21 13.52
N SER A 200 4.83 16.95 12.46
CA SER A 200 5.69 18.12 12.56
C SER A 200 5.06 19.20 13.44
N SER A 201 5.87 19.75 14.35
CA SER A 201 5.55 20.95 15.12
C SER A 201 6.29 22.19 14.61
N LYS A 202 7.01 22.08 13.49
CA LYS A 202 7.75 23.19 12.89
C LYS A 202 6.77 24.18 12.27
N ALA A 203 6.89 25.45 12.65
CA ALA A 203 6.08 26.51 12.07
C ALA A 203 6.45 26.71 10.58
N PRO A 204 5.48 26.71 9.66
CA PRO A 204 5.74 27.03 8.26
C PRO A 204 6.11 28.51 8.06
N PRO A 205 6.64 28.89 6.88
CA PRO A 205 6.79 30.29 6.53
C PRO A 205 5.45 31.01 6.57
N LYS A 206 5.43 32.26 7.06
CA LYS A 206 4.21 33.04 7.20
C LYS A 206 3.42 33.10 5.87
N PRO A 207 2.13 32.76 5.87
CA PRO A 207 1.32 32.72 4.66
C PRO A 207 1.09 34.12 4.08
N LYS A 208 0.94 34.20 2.76
CA LYS A 208 0.68 35.44 2.04
C LYS A 208 -0.80 35.58 1.70
N LYS A 209 -1.45 36.59 2.29
CA LYS A 209 -2.81 36.98 1.91
C LYS A 209 -2.90 37.34 0.43
N GLN A 210 -3.86 36.76 -0.27
CA GLN A 210 -4.11 37.07 -1.67
C GLN A 210 -4.71 38.49 -1.82
N ARG A 211 -4.13 39.31 -2.71
CA ARG A 211 -4.58 40.68 -3.00
C ARG A 211 -5.07 40.88 -4.44
N GLY A 212 -5.38 39.78 -5.14
CA GLY A 212 -5.75 39.76 -6.56
C GLY A 212 -5.17 38.53 -7.26
N LYS A 213 -5.18 38.53 -8.60
CA LYS A 213 -4.50 37.50 -9.41
C LYS A 213 -2.98 37.68 -9.33
N ALA A 214 -2.23 36.59 -9.12
CA ALA A 214 -0.77 36.63 -9.09
C ALA A 214 -0.18 36.71 -10.52
N LYS A 215 1.02 37.28 -10.65
CA LYS A 215 1.72 37.42 -11.95
C LYS A 215 2.35 36.13 -12.47
N ASP A 216 2.60 35.17 -11.58
CA ASP A 216 3.28 33.90 -11.89
C ASP A 216 2.30 32.71 -11.95
N ALA A 217 1.02 32.99 -12.22
CA ALA A 217 -0.05 32.00 -12.37
C ALA A 217 -0.30 31.66 -13.86
N PRO A 218 -0.85 30.49 -14.19
CA PRO A 218 -1.45 29.47 -13.32
C PRO A 218 -0.44 28.53 -12.63
N LEU A 219 -0.86 27.89 -11.53
CA LEU A 219 -0.17 26.71 -11.00
C LEU A 219 -0.31 25.56 -12.00
N VAL A 220 0.82 24.99 -12.41
CA VAL A 220 0.89 23.83 -13.30
C VAL A 220 1.35 22.61 -12.51
N LEU A 221 0.47 21.61 -12.42
CA LEU A 221 0.74 20.30 -11.84
C LEU A 221 0.98 19.29 -12.97
N GLY A 222 1.95 18.38 -12.79
CA GLY A 222 2.25 17.31 -13.74
C GLY A 222 1.94 15.93 -13.16
N GLY A 223 1.29 15.06 -13.91
CA GLY A 223 1.09 13.66 -13.51
C GLY A 223 2.29 12.79 -13.87
N LEU A 224 2.73 11.94 -12.96
CA LEU A 224 3.69 10.88 -13.22
C LEU A 224 3.08 9.59 -12.64
N LEU A 225 1.99 9.14 -13.25
CA LEU A 225 1.14 8.07 -12.72
C LEU A 225 1.41 6.76 -13.48
N PRO A 226 1.16 5.58 -12.88
CA PRO A 226 1.48 4.29 -13.50
C PRO A 226 0.41 3.89 -14.50
N LYS A 227 0.31 4.58 -15.64
CA LYS A 227 -0.75 4.34 -16.63
C LYS A 227 -0.49 3.09 -17.45
N THR A 228 0.78 2.74 -17.62
CA THR A 228 1.23 1.51 -18.24
C THR A 228 2.22 0.77 -17.33
N GLY A 229 2.62 -0.44 -17.73
CA GLY A 229 3.44 -1.32 -16.91
C GLY A 229 2.61 -2.22 -15.99
N ASP A 230 3.30 -2.94 -15.12
CA ASP A 230 2.74 -3.93 -14.21
C ASP A 230 1.96 -3.32 -13.03
N LEU A 231 2.21 -2.05 -12.67
CA LEU A 231 1.42 -1.29 -11.69
C LEU A 231 0.14 -0.66 -12.29
N ALA A 232 -0.14 -0.85 -13.58
CA ALA A 232 -1.25 -0.16 -14.27
C ALA A 232 -2.64 -0.42 -13.67
N LEU A 233 -2.84 -1.54 -12.97
CA LEU A 233 -4.09 -1.85 -12.26
C LEU A 233 -4.43 -0.84 -11.17
N ALA A 234 -3.43 -0.16 -10.59
CA ALA A 234 -3.64 0.84 -9.54
C ALA A 234 -4.00 2.23 -10.08
N ASN A 235 -3.75 2.51 -11.37
CA ASN A 235 -3.90 3.87 -11.90
C ASN A 235 -5.35 4.38 -11.99
N PRO A 236 -6.38 3.61 -12.37
CA PRO A 236 -7.74 4.15 -12.47
C PRO A 236 -8.21 4.90 -11.21
N PRO A 237 -8.11 4.35 -9.98
CA PRO A 237 -8.47 5.08 -8.77
C PRO A 237 -7.55 6.27 -8.47
N ILE A 238 -6.23 6.15 -8.68
CA ILE A 238 -5.26 7.24 -8.49
C ILE A 238 -5.60 8.43 -9.39
N ALA A 239 -5.82 8.17 -10.68
CA ALA A 239 -6.17 9.17 -11.67
C ALA A 239 -7.53 9.83 -11.37
N ALA A 240 -8.51 9.04 -10.93
CA ALA A 240 -9.81 9.57 -10.50
C ALA A 240 -9.69 10.50 -9.29
N GLY A 241 -8.85 10.15 -8.31
CA GLY A 241 -8.54 10.98 -7.14
C GLY A 241 -7.93 12.33 -7.51
N ALA A 242 -6.86 12.31 -8.32
CA ALA A 242 -6.21 13.52 -8.79
C ALA A 242 -7.15 14.42 -9.62
N ALA A 243 -7.93 13.82 -10.52
CA ALA A 243 -8.89 14.56 -11.34
C ALA A 243 -10.05 15.15 -10.52
N LEU A 244 -10.53 14.46 -9.49
CA LEU A 244 -11.55 14.99 -8.57
C LEU A 244 -11.02 16.21 -7.81
N ALA A 245 -9.80 16.14 -7.27
CA ALA A 245 -9.17 17.26 -6.58
C ALA A 245 -9.03 18.49 -7.47
N LEU A 246 -8.51 18.31 -8.70
CA LEU A 246 -8.40 19.39 -9.70
C LEU A 246 -9.75 20.04 -9.99
N LYS A 247 -10.80 19.23 -10.19
CA LYS A 247 -12.16 19.70 -10.44
C LYS A 247 -12.66 20.58 -9.31
N GLU A 248 -12.49 20.15 -8.07
CA GLU A 248 -13.00 20.85 -6.90
C GLU A 248 -12.20 22.10 -6.54
N ILE A 249 -10.87 22.06 -6.68
CA ILE A 249 -10.00 23.23 -6.54
C ILE A 249 -10.38 24.31 -7.55
N ASN A 250 -10.56 23.92 -8.82
CA ASN A 250 -10.93 24.86 -9.87
C ASN A 250 -12.35 25.39 -9.70
N ALA A 251 -13.31 24.56 -9.25
CA ALA A 251 -14.65 25.00 -8.88
C ALA A 251 -14.63 25.99 -7.69
N ALA A 252 -13.68 25.85 -6.77
CA ALA A 252 -13.45 26.78 -5.67
C ALA A 252 -12.73 28.08 -6.06
N GLY A 253 -12.51 28.33 -7.37
CA GLY A 253 -11.86 29.54 -7.89
C GLY A 253 -10.35 29.40 -8.13
N GLY A 254 -9.80 28.19 -8.07
CA GLY A 254 -8.41 27.89 -8.40
C GLY A 254 -7.40 28.40 -7.37
N VAL A 255 -6.14 28.50 -7.79
CA VAL A 255 -5.00 28.88 -6.95
C VAL A 255 -4.44 30.21 -7.44
N LEU A 256 -4.19 31.13 -6.52
CA LEU A 256 -3.68 32.49 -6.82
C LEU A 256 -4.57 33.26 -7.82
N GLY A 257 -5.87 32.92 -7.86
CA GLY A 257 -6.88 33.56 -8.70
C GLY A 257 -6.96 33.02 -10.13
N GLU A 258 -6.27 31.92 -10.45
CA GLU A 258 -6.36 31.25 -11.75
C GLU A 258 -6.66 29.75 -11.57
N PRO A 259 -7.32 29.10 -12.54
CA PRO A 259 -7.46 27.65 -12.56
C PRO A 259 -6.10 26.95 -12.57
N VAL A 260 -5.97 25.88 -11.78
CA VAL A 260 -4.85 24.96 -11.81
C VAL A 260 -4.87 24.20 -13.14
N THR A 261 -3.69 24.11 -13.77
CA THR A 261 -3.47 23.37 -15.02
C THR A 261 -2.85 22.01 -14.71
N TRP A 262 -3.31 20.97 -15.41
CA TRP A 262 -2.77 19.61 -15.33
C TRP A 262 -2.07 19.23 -16.63
N ILE A 263 -0.83 18.76 -16.54
CA ILE A 263 -0.10 18.13 -17.64
C ILE A 263 0.04 16.65 -17.30
N ASP A 264 -0.67 15.84 -18.06
CA ASP A 264 -0.75 14.42 -17.82
C ASP A 264 0.55 13.69 -18.23
N GLY A 265 0.91 12.62 -17.52
CA GLY A 265 2.13 11.87 -17.80
C GLY A 265 2.10 10.46 -17.20
N ASP A 266 2.83 9.56 -17.86
CA ASP A 266 2.97 8.16 -17.50
C ASP A 266 4.35 7.90 -16.91
N ASP A 267 4.42 7.12 -15.83
CA ASP A 267 5.67 6.61 -15.29
C ASP A 267 6.06 5.25 -15.91
N GLY A 268 5.10 4.59 -16.57
CA GLY A 268 5.23 3.32 -17.28
C GLY A 268 5.66 2.13 -16.43
N THR A 269 5.70 2.29 -15.11
CA THR A 269 6.47 1.45 -14.19
C THR A 269 7.87 1.14 -14.72
N ASN A 270 8.47 2.10 -15.45
CA ASN A 270 9.72 1.94 -16.17
C ASN A 270 10.59 3.20 -16.03
N PRO A 271 11.85 3.08 -15.55
CA PRO A 271 12.70 4.25 -15.31
C PRO A 271 12.92 5.15 -16.53
N GLU A 272 13.02 4.60 -17.73
CA GLU A 272 13.32 5.37 -18.94
C GLU A 272 12.07 6.15 -19.42
N ILE A 273 10.89 5.54 -19.33
CA ILE A 273 9.61 6.23 -19.59
C ILE A 273 9.44 7.37 -18.58
N ALA A 274 9.63 7.08 -17.29
CA ALA A 274 9.45 8.06 -16.23
C ALA A 274 10.39 9.26 -16.36
N LYS A 275 11.68 9.04 -16.67
CA LYS A 275 12.65 10.12 -16.91
C LYS A 275 12.27 10.99 -18.12
N ALA A 276 11.83 10.36 -19.20
CA ALA A 276 11.34 11.09 -20.38
C ALA A 276 10.12 11.95 -20.05
N THR A 277 9.19 11.44 -19.24
CA THR A 277 8.04 12.19 -18.75
C THR A 277 8.46 13.35 -17.84
N VAL A 278 9.44 13.14 -16.93
CA VAL A 278 9.99 14.23 -16.09
C VAL A 278 10.64 15.32 -16.94
N ALA A 279 11.44 14.96 -17.94
CA ALA A 279 12.04 15.94 -18.85
C ALA A 279 10.98 16.77 -19.58
N SER A 280 9.93 16.12 -20.12
CA SER A 280 8.78 16.79 -20.75
C SER A 280 8.06 17.75 -19.78
N HIS A 281 7.85 17.33 -18.52
CA HIS A 281 7.25 18.18 -17.49
C HIS A 281 8.10 19.40 -17.16
N VAL A 282 9.42 19.24 -17.09
CA VAL A 282 10.35 20.35 -16.87
C VAL A 282 10.27 21.35 -18.02
N GLU A 283 10.28 20.88 -19.27
CA GLU A 283 10.14 21.72 -20.47
C GLU A 283 8.79 22.44 -20.51
N ALA A 284 7.72 21.77 -20.09
CA ALA A 284 6.36 22.32 -20.05
C ALA A 284 6.09 23.26 -18.87
N GLY A 285 7.09 23.51 -18.00
CA GLY A 285 6.95 24.43 -16.89
C GLY A 285 6.10 23.89 -15.73
N VAL A 286 6.04 22.57 -15.54
CA VAL A 286 5.43 21.96 -14.34
C VAL A 286 6.15 22.47 -13.09
N HIS A 287 5.39 22.77 -12.04
CA HIS A 287 5.90 23.24 -10.75
C HIS A 287 5.97 22.09 -9.73
N VAL A 288 4.93 21.26 -9.70
CA VAL A 288 4.80 20.11 -8.80
C VAL A 288 4.40 18.88 -9.62
N ILE A 289 5.13 17.80 -9.46
CA ILE A 289 4.87 16.49 -10.07
C ILE A 289 4.12 15.63 -9.04
N ILE A 290 2.96 15.12 -9.42
CA ILE A 290 2.18 14.15 -8.63
C ILE A 290 2.58 12.74 -9.10
N GLY A 291 3.37 12.04 -8.29
CA GLY A 291 3.99 10.77 -8.64
C GLY A 291 5.40 10.62 -8.04
N ALA A 292 6.22 9.66 -8.46
CA ALA A 292 5.83 8.54 -9.33
C ALA A 292 4.93 7.54 -8.59
N GLY A 293 4.30 6.63 -9.32
CA GLY A 293 3.49 5.57 -8.75
C GLY A 293 4.32 4.57 -7.94
N GLY A 294 5.36 4.03 -8.57
CA GLY A 294 6.25 3.03 -7.97
C GLY A 294 7.43 3.62 -7.17
N SER A 295 7.83 2.94 -6.10
CA SER A 295 8.99 3.34 -5.28
C SER A 295 10.30 3.32 -6.05
N GLY A 296 10.56 2.24 -6.81
CA GLY A 296 11.75 2.13 -7.66
C GLY A 296 11.83 3.22 -8.73
N ILE A 297 10.67 3.62 -9.28
CA ILE A 297 10.58 4.70 -10.26
C ILE A 297 10.87 6.05 -9.62
N SER A 298 10.31 6.29 -8.44
CA SER A 298 10.58 7.52 -7.67
C SER A 298 12.05 7.67 -7.36
N ARG A 299 12.72 6.60 -6.92
CA ARG A 299 14.19 6.58 -6.74
C ARG A 299 14.94 6.94 -8.01
N ALA A 300 14.50 6.42 -9.15
CA ALA A 300 15.18 6.62 -10.42
C ALA A 300 15.07 8.05 -10.95
N VAL A 301 13.94 8.73 -10.73
CA VAL A 301 13.67 10.07 -11.28
C VAL A 301 13.97 11.22 -10.31
N LEU A 302 13.96 10.96 -9.01
CA LEU A 302 14.10 12.01 -7.99
C LEU A 302 15.36 12.88 -8.17
N PRO A 303 16.54 12.34 -8.53
CA PRO A 303 17.71 13.19 -8.81
C PRO A 303 17.48 14.23 -9.92
N GLU A 304 16.70 13.89 -10.96
CA GLU A 304 16.40 14.79 -12.07
C GLU A 304 15.36 15.85 -11.68
N VAL A 305 14.34 15.45 -10.92
CA VAL A 305 13.34 16.35 -10.33
C VAL A 305 14.02 17.40 -9.44
N VAL A 306 14.89 16.95 -8.53
CA VAL A 306 15.63 17.82 -7.59
C VAL A 306 16.57 18.75 -8.34
N LYS A 307 17.31 18.23 -9.32
CA LYS A 307 18.19 19.05 -10.17
C LYS A 307 17.41 20.12 -10.95
N ALA A 308 16.19 19.82 -11.38
CA ALA A 308 15.31 20.77 -12.04
C ALA A 308 14.60 21.74 -11.07
N GLY A 309 14.81 21.58 -9.75
CA GLY A 309 14.19 22.40 -8.72
C GLY A 309 12.68 22.27 -8.69
N LYS A 310 12.13 21.09 -9.00
CA LYS A 310 10.69 20.81 -8.99
C LYS A 310 10.32 20.06 -7.72
N VAL A 311 9.08 20.22 -7.27
CA VAL A 311 8.54 19.40 -6.17
C VAL A 311 7.99 18.10 -6.74
N MET A 312 8.18 17.00 -6.04
CA MET A 312 7.50 15.73 -6.31
C MET A 312 6.74 15.27 -5.08
N ILE A 313 5.43 15.00 -5.22
CA ILE A 313 4.60 14.42 -4.17
C ILE A 313 3.96 13.14 -4.68
N SER A 314 4.36 11.98 -4.15
CA SER A 314 3.83 10.71 -4.60
C SER A 314 2.58 10.30 -3.81
N PRO A 315 1.53 9.81 -4.48
CA PRO A 315 0.37 9.27 -3.81
C PRO A 315 0.46 7.77 -3.46
N SER A 316 1.49 7.05 -3.90
CA SER A 316 1.49 5.58 -3.82
C SER A 316 2.84 4.91 -3.59
N ASN A 317 3.95 5.64 -3.48
CA ASN A 317 5.24 5.01 -3.21
C ASN A 317 5.47 4.79 -1.69
N THR A 318 5.74 3.55 -1.30
CA THR A 318 5.74 3.16 0.12
C THR A 318 7.11 2.77 0.65
N ASP A 319 8.14 2.60 -0.19
CA ASP A 319 9.47 2.18 0.29
C ASP A 319 9.96 3.10 1.43
N ALA A 320 10.21 2.50 2.60
CA ALA A 320 10.59 3.24 3.81
C ALA A 320 11.89 4.03 3.62
N SER A 321 12.81 3.54 2.78
CA SER A 321 14.09 4.20 2.55
C SER A 321 14.00 5.43 1.64
N LEU A 322 12.80 5.77 1.13
CA LEU A 322 12.55 7.06 0.47
C LEU A 322 12.51 8.22 1.49
N THR A 323 12.21 7.96 2.76
CA THR A 323 12.20 8.96 3.85
C THR A 323 13.59 9.59 4.06
N GLU A 324 14.65 8.87 3.73
CA GLU A 324 16.04 9.27 4.01
C GLU A 324 16.79 9.79 2.78
N VAL A 325 16.12 9.90 1.62
CA VAL A 325 16.77 10.38 0.39
C VAL A 325 17.11 11.87 0.53
N ASP A 326 18.31 12.24 0.10
CA ASP A 326 18.68 13.65 -0.07
C ASP A 326 17.93 14.23 -1.27
N ASP A 327 16.83 14.92 -0.96
CA ASP A 327 15.86 15.46 -1.91
C ASP A 327 15.87 17.00 -1.94
N ASN A 328 16.81 17.65 -1.23
CA ASN A 328 16.82 19.10 -1.00
C ASN A 328 15.48 19.67 -0.48
N GLY A 329 14.68 18.87 0.24
CA GLY A 329 13.36 19.22 0.74
C GLY A 329 12.31 19.38 -0.36
N LEU A 330 12.47 18.68 -1.49
CA LEU A 330 11.57 18.77 -2.65
C LEU A 330 10.73 17.51 -2.87
N TYR A 331 10.87 16.48 -2.05
CA TYR A 331 10.09 15.25 -2.15
C TYR A 331 9.18 15.05 -0.94
N PHE A 332 7.97 14.57 -1.22
CA PHE A 332 6.91 14.34 -0.27
C PHE A 332 6.12 13.09 -0.71
N ARG A 333 5.31 12.54 0.19
CA ARG A 333 4.32 11.53 -0.18
C ARG A 333 3.08 11.60 0.70
N THR A 334 1.93 11.24 0.14
CA THR A 334 0.68 11.03 0.90
C THR A 334 0.46 9.56 1.22
N ALA A 335 1.13 8.64 0.50
CA ALA A 335 1.21 7.24 0.92
C ALA A 335 2.09 7.09 2.18
N PRO A 336 1.71 6.21 3.12
CA PRO A 336 2.52 5.93 4.28
C PRO A 336 3.72 5.00 3.96
N PRO A 337 4.84 5.10 4.70
CA PRO A 337 5.97 4.20 4.53
C PRO A 337 5.64 2.74 4.90
N ASP A 338 6.27 1.79 4.21
CA ASP A 338 6.18 0.34 4.41
C ASP A 338 6.64 -0.11 5.81
N SER A 339 7.42 0.72 6.50
CA SER A 339 7.80 0.50 7.89
C SER A 339 6.58 0.45 8.82
N LEU A 340 5.48 1.10 8.44
CA LEU A 340 4.21 1.01 9.13
C LEU A 340 3.37 -0.20 8.65
N GLN A 341 3.52 -0.63 7.40
CA GLN A 341 2.77 -1.75 6.80
C GLN A 341 3.29 -3.13 7.22
N GLY A 342 4.61 -3.29 7.31
CA GLY A 342 5.25 -4.59 7.56
C GLY A 342 4.70 -5.30 8.79
N ARG A 343 4.35 -4.53 9.83
CA ARG A 343 3.74 -5.05 11.06
C ARG A 343 2.33 -5.57 10.82
N ALA A 344 1.48 -4.82 10.13
CA ALA A 344 0.11 -5.24 9.84
C ALA A 344 0.11 -6.54 9.03
N LEU A 345 1.01 -6.65 8.05
CA LEU A 345 1.14 -7.83 7.21
C LEU A 345 1.68 -9.04 7.99
N ALA A 346 2.68 -8.85 8.85
CA ALA A 346 3.17 -9.91 9.75
C ALA A 346 2.05 -10.38 10.71
N ASP A 347 1.27 -9.46 11.28
CA ASP A 347 0.14 -9.79 12.17
C ASP A 347 -0.92 -10.63 11.44
N VAL A 348 -1.28 -10.26 10.20
CA VAL A 348 -2.23 -11.02 9.37
C VAL A 348 -1.74 -12.44 9.10
N ILE A 349 -0.45 -12.61 8.79
CA ILE A 349 0.17 -13.93 8.54
C ILE A 349 0.18 -14.77 9.83
N LEU A 350 0.59 -14.18 10.96
CA LEU A 350 0.75 -14.89 12.23
C LEU A 350 -0.59 -15.33 12.85
N ARG A 351 -1.68 -14.57 12.62
CA ARG A 351 -3.04 -14.95 13.07
C ARG A 351 -3.49 -16.31 12.55
N ASP A 352 -3.00 -16.73 11.39
CA ASP A 352 -3.33 -18.03 10.78
C ASP A 352 -2.43 -19.19 11.26
N GLY A 353 -1.46 -18.88 12.11
CA GLY A 353 -0.58 -19.84 12.78
C GLY A 353 0.35 -20.68 11.89
N PRO A 354 0.97 -20.14 10.81
CA PRO A 354 1.89 -20.91 9.99
C PRO A 354 3.17 -21.26 10.76
N ARG A 355 3.73 -22.44 10.52
CA ARG A 355 5.02 -22.86 11.09
C ARG A 355 6.21 -22.50 10.21
N LYS A 356 5.98 -22.31 8.91
CA LYS A 356 6.98 -21.92 7.90
C LYS A 356 6.38 -20.92 6.94
N ILE A 357 7.11 -19.83 6.70
CA ILE A 357 6.65 -18.71 5.87
C ILE A 357 7.65 -18.52 4.72
N ALA A 358 7.18 -18.39 3.49
CA ALA A 358 7.98 -17.88 2.39
C ALA A 358 7.56 -16.44 2.06
N LEU A 359 8.52 -15.54 1.93
CA LEU A 359 8.32 -14.17 1.47
C LEU A 359 8.92 -14.08 0.07
N VAL A 360 8.09 -13.85 -0.93
CA VAL A 360 8.49 -13.69 -2.34
C VAL A 360 8.35 -12.22 -2.70
N ALA A 361 9.39 -11.63 -3.27
CA ALA A 361 9.40 -10.22 -3.63
C ALA A 361 9.86 -9.98 -5.06
N ARG A 362 9.23 -9.01 -5.75
CA ARG A 362 9.84 -8.39 -6.92
C ARG A 362 11.16 -7.73 -6.52
N LYS A 363 12.16 -7.86 -7.39
CA LYS A 363 13.52 -7.38 -7.12
C LYS A 363 13.68 -5.90 -7.45
N ASP A 364 13.09 -5.08 -6.61
CA ASP A 364 13.28 -3.63 -6.60
C ASP A 364 13.15 -3.08 -5.18
N SER A 365 13.27 -1.76 -5.04
CA SER A 365 13.27 -1.11 -3.73
C SER A 365 11.95 -1.26 -2.96
N TYR A 366 10.82 -1.44 -3.65
CA TYR A 366 9.54 -1.71 -3.00
C TYR A 366 9.50 -3.16 -2.51
N GLY A 367 9.74 -4.11 -3.41
CA GLY A 367 9.60 -5.52 -3.07
C GLY A 367 10.59 -5.99 -2.00
N GLU A 368 11.88 -5.68 -2.18
CA GLU A 368 12.92 -6.06 -1.23
C GLU A 368 12.81 -5.28 0.09
N GLY A 369 12.41 -4.01 0.02
CA GLY A 369 12.19 -3.15 1.19
C GLY A 369 11.08 -3.69 2.09
N LEU A 370 9.89 -3.94 1.52
CA LEU A 370 8.76 -4.49 2.28
C LEU A 370 9.03 -5.93 2.73
N GLN A 371 9.73 -6.75 1.93
CA GLN A 371 10.17 -8.09 2.37
C GLN A 371 11.04 -8.01 3.63
N GLY A 372 12.01 -7.07 3.64
CA GLY A 372 12.86 -6.80 4.80
C GLY A 372 12.05 -6.40 6.03
N ASN A 373 11.13 -5.44 5.87
CA ASN A 373 10.27 -4.97 6.96
C ASN A 373 9.41 -6.09 7.55
N VAL A 374 8.77 -6.91 6.71
CA VAL A 374 7.96 -8.06 7.18
C VAL A 374 8.82 -9.09 7.90
N ARG A 375 10.01 -9.41 7.37
CA ARG A 375 10.95 -10.33 8.04
C ARG A 375 11.30 -9.81 9.44
N GLU A 376 11.64 -8.54 9.58
CA GLU A 376 12.00 -7.94 10.87
C GLU A 376 10.84 -7.98 11.88
N GLU A 377 9.61 -7.75 11.43
CA GLU A 377 8.42 -7.85 12.29
C GLU A 377 8.12 -9.30 12.70
N LEU A 378 8.31 -10.27 11.80
CA LEU A 378 8.22 -11.70 12.13
C LEU A 378 9.26 -12.09 13.19
N GLU A 379 10.51 -11.65 13.02
CA GLU A 379 11.59 -11.89 14.00
C GLU A 379 11.26 -11.24 15.36
N ARG A 380 10.75 -9.99 15.36
CA ARG A 380 10.31 -9.28 16.57
C ARG A 380 9.16 -10.00 17.28
N ALA A 381 8.29 -10.68 16.53
CA ALA A 381 7.23 -11.53 17.06
C ALA A 381 7.72 -12.92 17.56
N GLY A 382 9.03 -13.20 17.50
CA GLY A 382 9.63 -14.46 17.94
C GLY A 382 9.58 -15.57 16.91
N PHE A 383 9.29 -15.24 15.64
CA PHE A 383 9.40 -16.20 14.54
C PHE A 383 10.88 -16.42 14.19
N GLY A 384 11.28 -17.68 14.05
CA GLY A 384 12.68 -18.05 13.86
C GLY A 384 13.10 -17.83 12.41
N SER A 385 14.29 -17.28 12.18
CA SER A 385 14.80 -17.04 10.83
C SER A 385 14.94 -18.32 10.00
N ASP A 386 15.14 -19.48 10.64
CA ASP A 386 15.16 -20.81 10.03
C ASP A 386 13.77 -21.26 9.50
N ARG A 387 12.71 -20.60 9.96
CA ARG A 387 11.32 -20.83 9.55
C ARG A 387 10.84 -19.82 8.51
N VAL A 388 11.69 -18.89 8.09
CA VAL A 388 11.39 -17.90 7.04
C VAL A 388 12.28 -18.17 5.82
N LYS A 389 11.67 -18.26 4.64
CA LYS A 389 12.37 -18.35 3.36
C LYS A 389 12.18 -17.03 2.61
N LEU A 390 13.28 -16.40 2.18
CA LEU A 390 13.24 -15.20 1.34
C LEU A 390 13.56 -15.60 -0.10
N LEU A 391 12.74 -15.13 -1.04
CA LEU A 391 12.92 -15.34 -2.46
C LEU A 391 12.65 -14.04 -3.21
N THR A 392 13.31 -13.87 -4.34
CA THR A 392 13.11 -12.71 -5.22
C THR A 392 12.91 -13.15 -6.66
N TYR A 393 12.26 -12.32 -7.46
CA TYR A 393 12.19 -12.47 -8.92
C TYR A 393 12.43 -11.13 -9.61
N ASP A 394 13.04 -11.16 -10.79
CA ASP A 394 13.21 -9.94 -11.59
C ASP A 394 11.85 -9.55 -12.22
N PRO A 395 11.35 -8.32 -12.01
CA PRO A 395 10.12 -7.87 -12.66
C PRO A 395 10.32 -7.72 -14.19
N PRO A 396 9.24 -7.78 -14.99
CA PRO A 396 9.32 -7.55 -16.43
C PRO A 396 9.92 -6.17 -16.75
N GLU A 397 10.82 -6.09 -17.72
CA GLU A 397 11.43 -4.81 -18.12
C GLU A 397 10.39 -3.84 -18.74
N ASP A 398 9.44 -4.40 -19.49
CA ASP A 398 8.32 -3.68 -20.10
C ASP A 398 7.14 -4.64 -20.39
N ALA A 399 6.06 -4.11 -20.96
CA ALA A 399 4.87 -4.89 -21.31
C ALA A 399 5.07 -5.94 -22.42
N LYS A 400 6.22 -5.94 -23.11
CA LYS A 400 6.58 -6.89 -24.18
C LYS A 400 7.56 -7.96 -23.69
N ALA A 401 8.16 -7.77 -22.51
CA ALA A 401 9.07 -8.72 -21.90
C ALA A 401 8.40 -10.08 -21.70
N ALA A 402 9.23 -11.12 -21.62
CA ALA A 402 8.74 -12.46 -21.29
C ALA A 402 8.08 -12.43 -19.90
N PRO A 403 6.99 -13.21 -19.68
CA PRO A 403 6.41 -13.36 -18.35
C PRO A 403 7.46 -13.85 -17.35
N VAL A 404 7.32 -13.44 -16.08
CA VAL A 404 8.16 -13.92 -14.98
C VAL A 404 8.17 -15.45 -14.95
N ASP A 405 9.36 -16.05 -15.02
CA ASP A 405 9.55 -17.48 -14.77
C ASP A 405 9.95 -17.69 -13.30
N PHE A 406 9.00 -18.16 -12.50
CA PHE A 406 9.21 -18.45 -11.07
C PHE A 406 9.23 -19.96 -10.78
N THR A 407 9.52 -20.80 -11.77
CA THR A 407 9.44 -22.26 -11.65
C THR A 407 10.33 -22.82 -10.54
N ASP A 408 11.59 -22.36 -10.45
CA ASP A 408 12.52 -22.88 -9.45
C ASP A 408 12.23 -22.35 -8.05
N GLY A 409 11.81 -21.07 -7.94
CA GLY A 409 11.34 -20.50 -6.67
C GLY A 409 10.11 -21.25 -6.12
N ALA A 410 9.18 -21.66 -6.99
CA ALA A 410 8.02 -22.45 -6.60
C ALA A 410 8.40 -23.85 -6.09
N LYS A 411 9.39 -24.52 -6.71
CA LYS A 411 9.93 -25.79 -6.19
C LYS A 411 10.59 -25.59 -4.83
N GLU A 412 11.38 -24.53 -4.66
CA GLU A 412 12.02 -24.23 -3.37
C GLU A 412 11.00 -23.98 -2.25
N ILE A 413 9.89 -23.28 -2.55
CA ILE A 413 8.78 -23.08 -1.58
C ILE A 413 8.14 -24.40 -1.19
N LYS A 414 7.92 -25.29 -2.17
CA LYS A 414 7.37 -26.63 -1.94
C LYS A 414 8.30 -27.47 -1.09
N ASP A 415 9.59 -27.54 -1.42
CA ASP A 415 10.60 -28.32 -0.71
C ASP A 415 10.85 -27.77 0.70
N PHE A 416 10.75 -26.45 0.87
CA PHE A 416 10.79 -25.83 2.18
C PHE A 416 9.59 -26.24 3.05
N GLY A 417 8.46 -26.61 2.44
CA GLY A 417 7.22 -26.93 3.13
C GLY A 417 6.59 -25.69 3.75
N ALA A 418 6.55 -24.58 3.01
CA ALA A 418 5.87 -23.37 3.45
C ALA A 418 4.39 -23.66 3.74
N GLU A 419 3.83 -22.99 4.75
CA GLU A 419 2.39 -23.01 5.07
C GLU A 419 1.73 -21.65 4.78
N ALA A 420 2.55 -20.62 4.62
CA ALA A 420 2.17 -19.28 4.21
C ALA A 420 3.16 -18.78 3.15
N VAL A 421 2.64 -18.20 2.07
CA VAL A 421 3.45 -17.53 1.05
C VAL A 421 2.95 -16.10 0.89
N LEU A 422 3.78 -15.13 1.26
CA LEU A 422 3.55 -13.72 0.96
C LEU A 422 4.16 -13.41 -0.41
N ILE A 423 3.39 -12.72 -1.27
CA ILE A 423 3.83 -12.29 -2.59
C ILE A 423 3.76 -10.77 -2.67
N ILE A 424 4.93 -10.13 -2.74
CA ILE A 424 5.12 -8.69 -2.82
C ILE A 424 5.47 -8.33 -4.25
N GLY A 425 4.52 -7.73 -4.95
CA GLY A 425 4.65 -7.37 -6.36
C GLY A 425 3.36 -6.80 -6.93
N PHE A 426 3.32 -6.54 -8.24
CA PHE A 426 2.16 -5.96 -8.90
C PHE A 426 1.41 -7.03 -9.72
N ALA A 427 0.88 -6.70 -10.90
CA ALA A 427 0.14 -7.63 -11.76
C ALA A 427 0.95 -8.89 -12.13
N GLU A 428 2.27 -8.78 -12.29
CA GLU A 428 3.17 -9.88 -12.63
C GLU A 428 3.20 -10.99 -11.55
N SER A 429 2.80 -10.67 -10.32
CA SER A 429 2.63 -11.63 -9.22
C SER A 429 1.71 -12.80 -9.58
N ALA A 430 0.82 -12.63 -10.57
CA ALA A 430 -0.01 -13.71 -11.08
C ALA A 430 0.83 -14.87 -11.63
N GLN A 431 2.01 -14.62 -12.21
CA GLN A 431 2.90 -15.69 -12.67
C GLN A 431 3.54 -16.45 -11.51
N VAL A 432 3.82 -15.79 -10.38
CA VAL A 432 4.29 -16.44 -9.14
C VAL A 432 3.23 -17.40 -8.61
N ILE A 433 1.97 -16.94 -8.49
CA ILE A 433 0.84 -17.79 -8.04
C ILE A 433 0.64 -18.99 -8.97
N ARG A 434 0.73 -18.76 -10.29
CA ARG A 434 0.64 -19.81 -11.32
C ARG A 434 1.77 -20.83 -11.17
N ALA A 435 3.01 -20.39 -10.99
CA ALA A 435 4.17 -21.26 -10.79
C ALA A 435 4.04 -22.12 -9.52
N LEU A 436 3.49 -21.57 -8.42
CA LEU A 436 3.19 -22.33 -7.20
C LEU A 436 2.22 -23.49 -7.50
N ALA A 437 1.11 -23.18 -8.18
CA ALA A 437 0.14 -24.19 -8.56
C ALA A 437 0.74 -25.26 -9.49
N ASP A 438 1.54 -24.83 -10.47
CA ASP A 438 2.22 -25.73 -11.43
C ASP A 438 3.27 -26.63 -10.76
N ALA A 439 3.93 -26.15 -9.70
CA ALA A 439 4.82 -26.96 -8.87
C ALA A 439 4.06 -27.96 -7.96
N GLY A 440 2.73 -27.89 -7.92
CA GLY A 440 1.86 -28.75 -7.10
C GLY A 440 1.70 -28.28 -5.66
N VAL A 441 1.98 -27.00 -5.37
CA VAL A 441 1.65 -26.38 -4.08
C VAL A 441 0.13 -26.30 -3.98
N GLN A 442 -0.45 -26.94 -2.97
CA GLN A 442 -1.91 -26.92 -2.76
C GLN A 442 -2.30 -25.59 -2.11
N ILE A 443 -2.92 -24.69 -2.88
CA ILE A 443 -3.40 -23.41 -2.34
C ILE A 443 -4.69 -23.63 -1.57
N ARG A 444 -4.77 -23.05 -0.37
CA ARG A 444 -5.97 -23.05 0.47
C ARG A 444 -6.93 -21.97 0.01
N HIS A 445 -8.16 -22.38 -0.28
CA HIS A 445 -9.27 -21.49 -0.64
C HIS A 445 -10.18 -21.19 0.56
#